data_AF-A0AAV0V1F7-F1
#
_entry.id   AF-A0AAV0V1F7-F1
#
_cell.length_a   1.000
_cell.length_b   1.000
_cell.length_c   1.000
_cell.angle_alpha   90.00
_cell.angle_beta   90.00
_cell.angle_gamma   90.00
#
_symmetry.space_group_name_H-M   'P 1'
#
loop_
_entity.id
_entity.type
_entity.pdbx_description
1 polymer ?
#
loop_
_entity_poly.entity_id
_entity_poly.type
_entity_poly.pdbx_seq_one_letter_code
_entity_poly.pdbx_strand_id
1 'polypeptide(L)'
;MADIPSPAAAAAAPVVPAPPLPNEPTCVVCGRYGEYICDATNDDVCSIACRNICISRREVTTRATWNDQQDQRRQSDESDDALRQKLGIRAAAVSAAGSGHEHESRLPLVLPRLLVDFTHEQQDDERLPTALVTNLLANHFESPTPVQMQTIPCVLQGSHVLVSAPTGTGKTASYLIPVISQVLFAREQKEETVAVVLAPVRELAIQIETVAKMMMRGIYDMKTALLVGGLPVPTQRYRLQSGVQLIVASPGRFLDIFTNYSGGDALLPAIRVCVVDEVDVMLGVGFRPQISQIVALLAASTKKHIQLLFFSATISKEVEALVQQVLKTQRTQSFIRIDVRKDASETSLPTELPSLCIHSGARHQVRWVEDKEKKNKLFEFLGTKGNESTLVFVGSKLGATMLAEAIQKRCKTSAEAIHSDKTQQERLRLLEAFVNLEVPILVSTNVLSRGMDLLNVENVVVYDFPKKIADFVHLIGRTGRGSHKTGDTLTLVNSADRLLFRELASMLRQANVSVPREMYHSIRLQDAKKRAYSNDIVIDESKRAFRIRKQMIDGTSSVASEWKEWNNQQSRKRRKTGS
;
A
#
# COMPACT_ATOMS: atom_id res chain seq x y z
N MET A 1 -86.17 29.71 42.84
CA MET A 1 -86.83 29.19 41.63
C MET A 1 -86.31 30.00 40.46
N ALA A 2 -85.56 29.53 39.48
CA ALA A 2 -84.90 28.25 39.18
C ALA A 2 -83.80 28.57 38.12
N ASP A 3 -82.81 27.69 38.02
CA ASP A 3 -81.58 27.76 37.21
C ASP A 3 -81.74 27.68 35.66
N ILE A 4 -80.88 28.45 34.94
CA ILE A 4 -80.01 28.11 33.75
C ILE A 4 -80.69 27.65 32.42
N PRO A 5 -80.16 27.85 31.15
CA PRO A 5 -78.80 28.24 30.72
C PRO A 5 -78.62 29.33 29.62
N SER A 6 -77.35 29.72 29.45
CA SER A 6 -76.73 30.42 28.31
C SER A 6 -76.74 29.60 27.00
N PRO A 7 -76.92 30.20 25.80
CA PRO A 7 -76.78 29.50 24.53
C PRO A 7 -75.29 29.37 24.13
N ALA A 8 -74.92 28.13 23.84
CA ALA A 8 -73.61 27.68 23.42
C ALA A 8 -73.12 28.32 22.11
N ALA A 9 -71.80 28.53 22.05
CA ALA A 9 -71.07 28.85 20.83
C ALA A 9 -71.31 27.76 19.77
N ALA A 10 -71.83 28.17 18.61
CA ALA A 10 -71.92 27.31 17.44
C ALA A 10 -70.50 26.99 16.94
N ALA A 11 -70.01 25.80 17.28
CA ALA A 11 -68.85 25.23 16.62
C ALA A 11 -69.21 24.96 15.15
N ALA A 12 -68.50 25.62 14.24
CA ALA A 12 -68.57 25.32 12.82
C ALA A 12 -68.33 23.83 12.60
N ALA A 13 -69.25 23.18 11.89
CA ALA A 13 -69.04 21.80 11.44
C ALA A 13 -67.73 21.72 10.64
N PRO A 14 -66.89 20.69 10.85
CA PRO A 14 -65.68 20.53 10.08
C PRO A 14 -66.06 20.36 8.61
N VAL A 15 -65.62 21.32 7.79
CA VAL A 15 -65.71 21.25 6.32
C VAL A 15 -65.05 19.94 5.91
N VAL A 16 -65.83 19.01 5.35
CA VAL A 16 -65.30 17.78 4.79
C VAL A 16 -64.59 18.16 3.49
N PRO A 17 -63.25 18.01 3.39
CA PRO A 17 -62.53 18.39 2.18
C PRO A 17 -62.88 17.43 1.03
N ALA A 18 -62.93 17.99 -0.18
CA ALA A 18 -63.31 17.29 -1.40
C ALA A 18 -62.33 16.14 -1.75
N PRO A 19 -62.79 15.10 -2.47
CA PRO A 19 -61.91 14.06 -3.00
C PRO A 19 -60.93 14.65 -4.04
N PRO A 20 -59.69 14.14 -4.12
CA PRO A 20 -58.65 14.66 -5.02
C PRO A 20 -59.00 14.40 -6.49
N LEU A 21 -58.68 15.36 -7.37
CA LEU A 21 -58.84 15.23 -8.82
C LEU A 21 -57.70 14.39 -9.43
N PRO A 22 -57.84 13.92 -10.69
CA PRO A 22 -56.77 13.17 -11.37
C PRO A 22 -55.49 14.01 -11.47
N ASN A 23 -54.37 13.47 -11.00
CA ASN A 23 -53.03 14.09 -10.88
C ASN A 23 -52.80 15.05 -9.69
N GLU A 24 -53.68 15.06 -8.69
CA GLU A 24 -53.44 15.77 -7.42
C GLU A 24 -52.77 14.86 -6.37
N PRO A 25 -51.94 15.42 -5.47
CA PRO A 25 -51.31 14.66 -4.39
C PRO A 25 -52.36 14.01 -3.50
N THR A 26 -52.20 12.72 -3.20
CA THR A 26 -53.15 11.94 -2.40
C THR A 26 -52.51 11.44 -1.11
N CYS A 27 -53.20 11.66 0.01
CA CYS A 27 -52.77 11.22 1.32
C CYS A 27 -52.62 9.70 1.39
N VAL A 28 -51.40 9.23 1.65
CA VAL A 28 -51.05 7.80 1.68
C VAL A 28 -51.75 7.00 2.80
N VAL A 29 -52.37 7.68 3.77
CA VAL A 29 -53.06 7.02 4.89
C VAL A 29 -54.56 6.84 4.64
N CYS A 30 -55.21 7.82 4.01
CA CYS A 30 -56.68 7.84 3.91
C CYS A 30 -57.23 8.15 2.51
N GLY A 31 -56.37 8.39 1.51
CA GLY A 31 -56.76 8.61 0.11
C GLY A 31 -57.40 9.97 -0.19
N ARG A 32 -57.38 10.92 0.75
CA ARG A 32 -57.88 12.30 0.57
C ARG A 32 -56.80 13.18 -0.07
N TYR A 33 -57.12 14.42 -0.47
CA TYR A 33 -56.12 15.38 -0.95
C TYR A 33 -54.97 15.57 0.07
N GLY A 34 -53.74 15.43 -0.41
CA GLY A 34 -52.51 15.54 0.37
C GLY A 34 -52.02 16.98 0.42
N GLU A 35 -52.40 17.70 1.47
CA GLU A 35 -52.07 19.13 1.62
C GLU A 35 -50.64 19.37 2.14
N TYR A 36 -50.04 18.39 2.82
CA TYR A 36 -48.74 18.51 3.47
C TYR A 36 -47.83 17.35 3.08
N ILE A 37 -46.52 17.60 2.94
CA ILE A 37 -45.51 16.55 2.79
C ILE A 37 -44.99 16.17 4.18
N CYS A 38 -44.96 14.88 4.50
CA CYS A 38 -44.35 14.41 5.74
C CYS A 38 -42.83 14.42 5.60
N ASP A 39 -42.12 15.35 6.25
CA ASP A 39 -40.64 15.47 6.18
C ASP A 39 -39.89 14.16 6.51
N ALA A 40 -40.49 13.30 7.33
CA ALA A 40 -39.89 12.04 7.73
C ALA A 40 -40.05 10.92 6.69
N THR A 41 -41.06 11.01 5.80
CA THR A 41 -41.36 9.94 4.85
C THR A 41 -41.38 10.38 3.39
N ASN A 42 -41.37 11.69 3.13
CA ASN A 42 -41.63 12.34 1.83
C ASN A 42 -42.97 11.97 1.18
N ASP A 43 -43.91 11.45 1.97
CA ASP A 43 -45.25 11.12 1.49
C ASP A 43 -46.24 12.28 1.73
N ASP A 44 -47.19 12.44 0.81
CA ASP A 44 -48.30 13.37 0.96
C ASP A 44 -49.27 12.90 2.07
N VAL A 45 -49.67 13.81 2.96
CA VAL A 45 -50.59 13.57 4.08
C VAL A 45 -51.59 14.71 4.25
N CYS A 46 -52.83 14.38 4.61
CA CYS A 46 -53.92 15.37 4.72
C CYS A 46 -54.10 15.97 6.13
N SER A 47 -53.40 15.44 7.14
CA SER A 47 -53.53 15.91 8.53
C SER A 47 -52.39 15.41 9.42
N ILE A 48 -52.20 16.07 10.56
CA ILE A 48 -51.22 15.66 11.59
C ILE A 48 -51.53 14.25 12.13
N ALA A 49 -52.80 13.85 12.21
CA ALA A 49 -53.19 12.49 12.59
C ALA A 49 -52.74 11.47 11.54
N CYS A 50 -52.92 11.76 10.24
CA CYS A 50 -52.42 10.92 9.16
C CYS A 50 -50.89 10.91 9.10
N ARG A 51 -50.20 12.02 9.41
CA ARG A 51 -48.75 12.09 9.57
C ARG A 51 -48.26 11.10 10.64
N ASN A 52 -48.89 11.08 11.82
CA ASN A 52 -48.49 10.18 12.91
C ASN A 52 -48.80 8.70 12.61
N ILE A 53 -49.87 8.42 11.85
CA ILE A 53 -50.18 7.08 11.36
C ILE A 53 -49.18 6.65 10.27
N CYS A 54 -48.76 7.55 9.40
CA CYS A 54 -47.75 7.31 8.37
C CYS A 54 -46.39 6.97 9.01
N ILE A 55 -45.96 7.75 10.01
CA ILE A 55 -44.74 7.51 10.78
C ILE A 55 -44.81 6.16 11.53
N SER A 56 -45.93 5.87 12.21
CA SER A 56 -46.08 4.61 12.96
C SER A 56 -46.20 3.37 12.07
N ARG A 57 -46.83 3.47 10.88
CA ARG A 57 -46.82 2.40 9.87
C ARG A 57 -45.39 2.12 9.39
N ARG A 58 -44.55 3.14 9.25
CA ARG A 58 -43.13 2.97 8.87
C ARG A 58 -42.32 2.33 10.00
N GLU A 59 -42.57 2.67 11.26
CA GLU A 59 -41.93 2.02 12.43
C GLU A 59 -42.31 0.53 12.61
N VAL A 60 -43.53 0.14 12.20
CA VAL A 60 -43.95 -1.26 12.18
C VAL A 60 -43.39 -1.99 10.95
N THR A 61 -43.24 -1.29 9.83
CA THR A 61 -42.63 -1.84 8.60
C THR A 61 -41.11 -1.98 8.74
N THR A 62 -40.43 -1.11 9.49
CA THR A 62 -38.99 -1.20 9.81
C THR A 62 -38.66 -2.31 10.82
N ARG A 63 -39.62 -2.84 11.57
CA ARG A 63 -39.41 -4.08 12.37
C ARG A 63 -39.69 -5.36 11.59
N ALA A 64 -40.55 -5.31 10.57
CA ALA A 64 -40.86 -6.46 9.72
C ALA A 64 -39.82 -6.69 8.61
N THR A 65 -39.14 -5.63 8.13
CA THR A 65 -38.08 -5.72 7.11
C THR A 65 -36.71 -6.16 7.65
N TRP A 66 -36.56 -6.33 8.97
CA TRP A 66 -35.32 -6.83 9.57
C TRP A 66 -35.06 -8.33 9.32
N ASN A 67 -36.10 -9.13 9.06
CA ASN A 67 -35.94 -10.56 8.75
C ASN A 67 -35.82 -10.83 7.24
N ASP A 68 -36.31 -9.94 6.37
CA ASP A 68 -36.27 -10.11 4.90
C ASP A 68 -34.98 -9.54 4.26
N GLN A 69 -34.26 -8.67 4.99
CA GLN A 69 -32.95 -8.15 4.58
C GLN A 69 -31.81 -9.18 4.67
N GLN A 70 -32.04 -10.38 5.22
CA GLN A 70 -31.01 -11.44 5.21
C GLN A 70 -30.93 -12.20 3.87
N ASP A 71 -32.00 -12.22 3.06
CA ASP A 71 -31.98 -12.92 1.76
C ASP A 71 -31.62 -12.00 0.58
N GLN A 72 -31.90 -10.68 0.65
CA GLN A 72 -31.40 -9.73 -0.37
C GLN A 72 -29.94 -9.30 -0.18
N ARG A 73 -29.34 -9.49 1.01
CA ARG A 73 -27.90 -9.29 1.24
C ARG A 73 -27.02 -10.24 0.42
N ARG A 74 -27.52 -11.44 0.12
CA ARG A 74 -26.77 -12.44 -0.66
C ARG A 74 -26.58 -12.06 -2.13
N GLN A 75 -27.53 -11.33 -2.73
CA GLN A 75 -27.45 -11.01 -4.16
C GLN A 75 -26.50 -9.84 -4.49
N SER A 76 -26.37 -8.82 -3.62
CA SER A 76 -25.36 -7.75 -3.82
C SER A 76 -23.95 -8.18 -3.43
N ASP A 77 -23.84 -9.00 -2.39
CA ASP A 77 -22.54 -9.51 -1.92
C ASP A 77 -21.97 -10.52 -2.92
N GLU A 78 -22.81 -11.34 -3.58
CA GLU A 78 -22.40 -12.20 -4.70
C GLU A 78 -21.86 -11.41 -5.90
N SER A 79 -22.45 -10.26 -6.24
CA SER A 79 -21.94 -9.41 -7.34
C SER A 79 -20.62 -8.74 -7.01
N ASP A 80 -20.44 -8.28 -5.77
CA ASP A 80 -19.19 -7.65 -5.30
C ASP A 80 -18.08 -8.70 -5.14
N ASP A 81 -18.38 -9.89 -4.62
CA ASP A 81 -17.41 -10.98 -4.51
C ASP A 81 -16.99 -11.53 -5.88
N ALA A 82 -17.93 -11.61 -6.83
CA ALA A 82 -17.60 -11.92 -8.22
C ALA A 82 -16.69 -10.85 -8.84
N LEU A 83 -16.92 -9.57 -8.54
CA LEU A 83 -16.06 -8.47 -9.02
C LEU A 83 -14.68 -8.48 -8.34
N ARG A 84 -14.60 -8.75 -7.03
CA ARG A 84 -13.34 -8.95 -6.29
C ARG A 84 -12.51 -10.08 -6.90
N GLN A 85 -13.14 -11.21 -7.22
CA GLN A 85 -12.49 -12.33 -7.90
C GLN A 85 -11.97 -11.92 -9.28
N LYS A 86 -12.78 -11.26 -10.11
CA LYS A 86 -12.36 -10.77 -11.44
C LYS A 86 -11.21 -9.78 -11.38
N LEU A 87 -11.17 -8.93 -10.35
CA LEU A 87 -10.14 -7.90 -10.18
C LEU A 87 -8.92 -8.37 -9.38
N GLY A 88 -8.90 -9.62 -8.90
CA GLY A 88 -7.81 -10.17 -8.09
C GLY A 88 -7.66 -9.48 -6.71
N ILE A 89 -8.74 -8.89 -6.18
CA ILE A 89 -8.76 -8.22 -4.88
C ILE A 89 -9.12 -9.25 -3.81
N ARG A 90 -8.28 -9.39 -2.78
CA ARG A 90 -8.59 -10.19 -1.59
C ARG A 90 -8.70 -9.26 -0.39
N ALA A 91 -9.85 -9.26 0.27
CA ALA A 91 -10.09 -8.50 1.48
C ALA A 91 -10.42 -9.45 2.65
N ALA A 92 -9.83 -9.23 3.81
CA ALA A 92 -10.09 -10.02 5.00
C ALA A 92 -10.04 -9.15 6.26
N ALA A 93 -11.01 -9.34 7.15
CA ALA A 93 -10.94 -8.80 8.50
C ALA A 93 -9.92 -9.60 9.31
N VAL A 94 -8.87 -8.93 9.80
CA VAL A 94 -7.83 -9.55 10.63
C VAL A 94 -7.97 -9.04 12.05
N SER A 95 -8.09 -9.96 13.01
CA SER A 95 -7.98 -9.67 14.44
C SER A 95 -6.63 -10.17 14.93
N ALA A 96 -5.89 -9.34 15.66
CA ALA A 96 -4.73 -9.79 16.42
C ALA A 96 -5.22 -10.77 17.51
N ALA A 97 -4.99 -12.07 17.31
CA ALA A 97 -5.26 -13.10 18.30
C ALA A 97 -3.98 -13.35 19.11
N GLY A 98 -4.08 -13.21 20.43
CA GLY A 98 -3.15 -13.83 21.35
C GLY A 98 -3.28 -15.35 21.28
N SER A 99 -2.16 -16.05 21.38
CA SER A 99 -2.14 -17.50 21.59
C SER A 99 -2.87 -17.86 22.88
N GLY A 100 -3.96 -18.62 22.76
CA GLY A 100 -4.69 -19.18 23.91
C GLY A 100 -6.17 -19.24 23.64
N HIS A 101 -6.74 -20.43 23.83
CA HIS A 101 -8.16 -20.79 23.81
C HIS A 101 -9.17 -19.63 23.94
N GLU A 102 -10.20 -19.59 23.09
CA GLU A 102 -11.61 -19.70 23.50
C GLU A 102 -12.60 -19.46 22.36
N HIS A 103 -13.71 -20.19 22.50
CA HIS A 103 -14.94 -20.11 21.73
C HIS A 103 -15.71 -18.87 22.22
N GLU A 104 -15.40 -17.68 21.70
CA GLU A 104 -16.20 -16.48 21.96
C GLU A 104 -16.63 -15.85 20.62
N SER A 105 -17.95 -15.81 20.43
CA SER A 105 -18.66 -15.37 19.23
C SER A 105 -18.32 -13.92 18.87
N ARG A 106 -17.36 -13.74 17.95
CA ARG A 106 -17.08 -12.45 17.32
C ARG A 106 -17.85 -12.35 16.01
N LEU A 107 -18.79 -11.41 15.95
CA LEU A 107 -19.46 -11.02 14.70
C LEU A 107 -18.38 -10.65 13.66
N PRO A 108 -18.41 -11.22 12.44
CA PRO A 108 -17.46 -10.86 11.40
C PRO A 108 -17.66 -9.40 11.02
N LEU A 109 -16.57 -8.62 10.98
CA LEU A 109 -16.55 -7.29 10.38
C LEU A 109 -17.07 -7.40 8.94
N VAL A 110 -18.20 -6.75 8.66
CA VAL A 110 -18.80 -6.71 7.33
C VAL A 110 -17.95 -5.76 6.47
N LEU A 111 -17.49 -6.23 5.31
CA LEU A 111 -16.73 -5.41 4.39
C LEU A 111 -17.67 -4.39 3.71
N PRO A 112 -17.26 -3.11 3.58
CA PRO A 112 -18.01 -2.16 2.77
C PRO A 112 -18.18 -2.60 1.31
N ARG A 113 -19.19 -2.03 0.67
CA ARG A 113 -19.42 -2.15 -0.78
C ARG A 113 -18.29 -1.51 -1.57
N LEU A 114 -18.06 -2.01 -2.78
CA LEU A 114 -17.05 -1.45 -3.68
C LEU A 114 -17.47 -0.06 -4.18
N LEU A 115 -16.54 0.90 -4.14
CA LEU A 115 -16.69 2.17 -4.84
C LEU A 115 -16.44 1.94 -6.33
N VAL A 116 -17.50 1.82 -7.12
CA VAL A 116 -17.40 1.54 -8.57
C VAL A 116 -17.18 2.79 -9.43
N ASP A 117 -17.55 3.96 -8.93
CA ASP A 117 -17.38 5.25 -9.59
C ASP A 117 -17.28 6.37 -8.54
N PHE A 118 -16.61 7.48 -8.89
CA PHE A 118 -16.51 8.66 -8.05
C PHE A 118 -17.77 9.55 -8.09
N THR A 119 -18.62 9.42 -9.12
CA THR A 119 -19.77 10.33 -9.35
C THR A 119 -21.12 9.78 -8.88
N HIS A 120 -21.25 8.46 -8.74
CA HIS A 120 -22.52 7.83 -8.39
C HIS A 120 -23.04 8.21 -6.99
N GLU A 121 -24.36 8.39 -6.90
CA GLU A 121 -25.15 8.52 -5.67
C GLU A 121 -25.00 7.27 -4.80
N GLN A 122 -23.91 7.20 -4.05
CA GLN A 122 -23.79 6.27 -2.93
C GLN A 122 -24.77 6.72 -1.84
N GLN A 123 -25.45 5.75 -1.21
CA GLN A 123 -26.35 5.98 -0.07
C GLN A 123 -25.70 6.92 0.95
N ASP A 124 -26.52 7.74 1.60
CA ASP A 124 -26.20 9.03 2.25
C ASP A 124 -24.96 9.08 3.18
N ASP A 125 -24.38 7.96 3.61
CA ASP A 125 -23.24 7.90 4.54
C ASP A 125 -21.86 7.67 3.86
N GLU A 126 -21.77 7.33 2.56
CA GLU A 126 -20.49 7.05 1.87
C GLU A 126 -20.14 8.04 0.73
N ARG A 127 -20.95 9.10 0.56
CA ARG A 127 -20.80 10.03 -0.56
C ARG A 127 -19.57 10.94 -0.41
N LEU A 128 -18.67 10.92 -1.40
CA LEU A 128 -17.51 11.83 -1.44
C LEU A 128 -17.93 13.31 -1.55
N PRO A 129 -17.19 14.26 -0.94
CA PRO A 129 -17.51 15.68 -1.04
C PRO A 129 -17.47 16.19 -2.48
N THR A 130 -18.51 16.95 -2.89
CA THR A 130 -18.66 17.42 -4.27
C THR A 130 -17.45 18.20 -4.79
N ALA A 131 -16.85 19.05 -3.95
CA ALA A 131 -15.66 19.83 -4.35
C ALA A 131 -14.45 18.93 -4.63
N LEU A 132 -14.30 17.84 -3.88
CA LEU A 132 -13.24 16.86 -4.12
C LEU A 132 -13.49 16.09 -5.42
N VAL A 133 -14.73 15.63 -5.67
CA VAL A 133 -15.09 14.94 -6.91
C VAL A 133 -14.82 15.81 -8.13
N THR A 134 -15.19 17.10 -8.09
CA THR A 134 -14.88 18.06 -9.17
C THR A 134 -13.38 18.14 -9.45
N ASN A 135 -12.54 18.19 -8.41
CA ASN A 135 -11.08 18.22 -8.57
C ASN A 135 -10.53 16.90 -9.12
N LEU A 136 -11.09 15.76 -8.71
CA LEU A 136 -10.71 14.45 -9.25
C LEU A 136 -10.98 14.39 -10.76
N LEU A 137 -12.20 14.74 -11.20
CA LEU A 137 -12.58 14.74 -12.61
C LEU A 137 -11.75 15.72 -13.44
N ALA A 138 -11.50 16.93 -12.91
CA ALA A 138 -10.67 17.94 -13.57
C ALA A 138 -9.20 17.49 -13.76
N ASN A 139 -8.74 16.51 -12.99
CA ASN A 139 -7.41 15.92 -13.09
C ASN A 139 -7.42 14.50 -13.67
N HIS A 140 -8.46 14.15 -14.43
CA HIS A 140 -8.58 12.91 -15.19
C HIS A 140 -8.65 11.63 -14.33
N PHE A 141 -9.18 11.74 -13.10
CA PHE A 141 -9.59 10.56 -12.32
C PHE A 141 -11.01 10.16 -12.74
N GLU A 142 -11.12 9.47 -13.87
CA GLU A 142 -12.42 9.08 -14.45
C GLU A 142 -13.09 7.94 -13.68
N SER A 143 -12.32 6.94 -13.25
CA SER A 143 -12.83 5.76 -12.55
C SER A 143 -11.84 5.27 -11.48
N PRO A 144 -12.31 4.76 -10.34
CA PRO A 144 -11.46 4.23 -9.29
C PRO A 144 -10.69 3.00 -9.75
N THR A 145 -9.41 2.91 -9.38
CA THR A 145 -8.60 1.70 -9.60
C THR A 145 -9.00 0.57 -8.64
N PRO A 146 -8.68 -0.71 -8.92
CA PRO A 146 -9.07 -1.82 -8.05
C PRO A 146 -8.71 -1.64 -6.56
N VAL A 147 -7.54 -1.05 -6.26
CA VAL A 147 -7.16 -0.74 -4.87
C VAL A 147 -8.00 0.39 -4.28
N GLN A 148 -8.36 1.40 -5.07
CA GLN A 148 -9.22 2.51 -4.65
C GLN A 148 -10.66 2.03 -4.37
N MET A 149 -11.22 1.18 -5.25
CA MET A 149 -12.58 0.63 -5.13
C MET A 149 -12.82 -0.03 -3.76
N GLN A 150 -11.83 -0.77 -3.26
CA GLN A 150 -11.95 -1.48 -1.97
C GLN A 150 -11.45 -0.64 -0.78
N THR A 151 -10.42 0.18 -0.98
CA THR A 151 -9.80 0.91 0.14
C THR A 151 -10.62 2.12 0.56
N ILE A 152 -11.12 2.91 -0.39
CA ILE A 152 -11.80 4.18 -0.09
C ILE A 152 -12.99 3.98 0.86
N PRO A 153 -13.93 3.05 0.58
CA PRO A 153 -15.05 2.78 1.48
C PRO A 153 -14.61 2.29 2.87
N CYS A 154 -13.64 1.37 2.95
CA CYS A 154 -13.09 0.88 4.22
C CYS A 154 -12.56 2.03 5.09
N VAL A 155 -11.88 2.99 4.46
CA VAL A 155 -11.31 4.13 5.17
C VAL A 155 -12.42 5.10 5.59
N LEU A 156 -13.39 5.40 4.73
CA LEU A 156 -14.52 6.30 5.08
C LEU A 156 -15.33 5.78 6.28
N GLN A 157 -15.50 4.45 6.40
CA GLN A 157 -16.15 3.81 7.55
C GLN A 157 -15.31 3.83 8.85
N GLY A 158 -14.10 4.40 8.83
CA GLY A 158 -13.24 4.51 10.01
C GLY A 158 -12.41 3.27 10.34
N SER A 159 -12.38 2.26 9.45
CA SER A 159 -11.60 1.04 9.70
C SER A 159 -10.09 1.28 9.59
N HIS A 160 -9.29 0.64 10.44
CA HIS A 160 -7.85 0.49 10.19
C HIS A 160 -7.63 -0.39 8.96
N VAL A 161 -6.64 -0.07 8.13
CA VAL A 161 -6.37 -0.86 6.92
C VAL A 161 -4.88 -1.20 6.79
N LEU A 162 -4.60 -2.40 6.28
CA LEU A 162 -3.30 -2.80 5.75
C LEU A 162 -3.48 -3.15 4.28
N VAL A 163 -2.96 -2.30 3.41
CA VAL A 163 -3.11 -2.42 1.96
C VAL A 163 -1.79 -2.89 1.34
N SER A 164 -1.82 -4.05 0.68
CA SER A 164 -0.78 -4.47 -0.24
C SER A 164 -1.23 -4.24 -1.67
N ALA A 165 -0.50 -3.40 -2.37
CA ALA A 165 -0.63 -3.29 -3.81
C ALA A 165 0.71 -2.89 -4.42
N PRO A 166 1.04 -3.35 -5.64
CA PRO A 166 2.20 -2.87 -6.37
C PRO A 166 2.25 -1.34 -6.47
N THR A 167 3.42 -0.77 -6.73
CA THR A 167 3.50 0.68 -7.05
C THR A 167 2.64 0.98 -8.29
N GLY A 168 2.08 2.19 -8.36
CA GLY A 168 1.32 2.68 -9.52
C GLY A 168 -0.06 2.08 -9.72
N THR A 169 -0.56 1.32 -8.75
CA THR A 169 -1.97 0.88 -8.72
C THR A 169 -2.91 1.99 -8.24
N GLY A 170 -2.39 3.19 -7.92
CA GLY A 170 -3.17 4.30 -7.40
C GLY A 170 -3.29 4.35 -5.86
N LYS A 171 -2.31 3.77 -5.14
CA LYS A 171 -2.26 3.76 -3.66
C LYS A 171 -2.38 5.15 -3.04
N THR A 172 -1.67 6.14 -3.58
CA THR A 172 -1.69 7.50 -3.05
C THR A 172 -3.10 8.09 -3.01
N ALA A 173 -3.85 7.99 -4.11
CA ALA A 173 -5.24 8.44 -4.15
C ALA A 173 -6.16 7.59 -3.26
N SER A 174 -5.88 6.30 -3.10
CA SER A 174 -6.70 5.40 -2.27
C SER A 174 -6.72 5.77 -0.79
N TYR A 175 -5.70 6.47 -0.27
CA TYR A 175 -5.76 7.07 1.06
C TYR A 175 -6.03 8.56 1.06
N LEU A 176 -5.55 9.34 0.07
CA LEU A 176 -5.77 10.79 0.07
C LEU A 176 -7.24 11.14 -0.10
N ILE A 177 -7.96 10.45 -0.98
CA ILE A 177 -9.40 10.70 -1.21
C ILE A 177 -10.21 10.58 0.08
N PRO A 178 -10.20 9.44 0.80
CA PRO A 178 -11.00 9.31 2.01
C PRO A 178 -10.47 10.17 3.16
N VAL A 179 -9.14 10.39 3.26
CA VAL A 179 -8.56 11.28 4.27
C VAL A 179 -9.03 12.73 4.09
N ILE A 180 -8.96 13.26 2.86
CA ILE A 180 -9.43 14.61 2.55
C ILE A 180 -10.94 14.69 2.80
N SER A 181 -11.69 13.64 2.45
CA SER A 181 -13.13 13.58 2.69
C SER A 181 -13.48 13.66 4.17
N GLN A 182 -12.81 12.87 5.02
CA GLN A 182 -13.00 12.91 6.47
C GLN A 182 -12.70 14.28 7.09
N VAL A 183 -11.65 14.96 6.61
CA VAL A 183 -11.36 16.33 7.07
C VAL A 183 -12.47 17.30 6.68
N LEU A 184 -13.03 17.16 5.47
CA LEU A 184 -14.13 18.00 5.01
C LEU A 184 -15.43 17.74 5.79
N PHE A 185 -15.79 16.48 6.02
CA PHE A 185 -16.97 16.11 6.84
C PHE A 185 -16.82 16.60 8.28
N ALA A 186 -15.66 16.41 8.89
CA ALA A 186 -15.39 16.92 10.23
C ALA A 186 -15.57 18.44 10.28
N ARG A 187 -15.13 19.17 9.24
CA ARG A 187 -15.31 20.61 9.16
C ARG A 187 -16.76 21.03 9.03
N GLU A 188 -17.57 20.31 8.26
CA GLU A 188 -19.03 20.55 8.18
C GLU A 188 -19.70 20.38 9.55
N GLN A 189 -19.17 19.46 10.37
CA GLN A 189 -19.56 19.24 11.76
C GLN A 189 -18.88 20.20 12.75
N LYS A 190 -18.11 21.19 12.27
CA LYS A 190 -17.33 22.14 13.08
C LYS A 190 -16.31 21.47 14.02
N GLU A 191 -15.87 20.26 13.68
CA GLU A 191 -14.78 19.57 14.36
C GLU A 191 -13.42 19.89 13.71
N GLU A 192 -12.42 20.17 14.53
CA GLU A 192 -11.04 20.30 14.06
C GLU A 192 -10.42 18.91 13.87
N THR A 193 -10.10 18.59 12.61
CA THR A 193 -9.49 17.32 12.22
C THR A 193 -8.29 17.56 11.31
N VAL A 194 -7.18 16.94 11.67
CA VAL A 194 -5.92 16.93 10.92
C VAL A 194 -5.58 15.50 10.53
N ALA A 195 -5.03 15.32 9.34
CA ALA A 195 -4.47 14.04 8.93
C ALA A 195 -2.95 14.13 8.76
N VAL A 196 -2.26 13.03 9.02
CA VAL A 196 -0.82 12.87 8.80
C VAL A 196 -0.57 11.77 7.79
N VAL A 197 0.31 12.03 6.82
CA VAL A 197 0.87 11.02 5.92
C VAL A 197 2.37 10.95 6.12
N LEU A 198 2.84 9.79 6.58
CA LEU A 198 4.27 9.50 6.73
C LEU A 198 4.80 8.82 5.47
N ALA A 199 5.91 9.31 4.95
CA ALA A 199 6.61 8.74 3.80
C ALA A 199 8.11 8.51 4.11
N PRO A 200 8.73 7.41 3.60
CA PRO A 200 10.11 7.04 3.90
C PRO A 200 11.15 8.06 3.42
N VAL A 201 10.88 8.74 2.31
CA VAL A 201 11.83 9.65 1.67
C VAL A 201 11.19 11.00 1.39
N ARG A 202 12.02 12.04 1.35
CA ARG A 202 11.57 13.43 1.23
C ARG A 202 10.86 13.66 -0.09
N GLU A 203 11.33 13.01 -1.15
CA GLU A 203 10.84 13.21 -2.50
C GLU A 203 9.44 12.61 -2.64
N LEU A 204 9.20 11.42 -2.07
CA LEU A 204 7.85 10.84 -1.97
C LEU A 204 6.91 11.76 -1.16
N ALA A 205 7.36 12.29 -0.02
CA ALA A 205 6.56 13.22 0.77
C ALA A 205 6.15 14.47 -0.03
N ILE A 206 7.07 15.03 -0.82
CA ILE A 206 6.79 16.17 -1.70
C ILE A 206 5.75 15.79 -2.75
N GLN A 207 5.89 14.62 -3.37
CA GLN A 207 4.95 14.17 -4.39
C GLN A 207 3.53 13.94 -3.82
N ILE A 208 3.44 13.29 -2.66
CA ILE A 208 2.16 13.10 -1.96
C ILE A 208 1.52 14.46 -1.67
N GLU A 209 2.31 15.44 -1.19
CA GLU A 209 1.80 16.79 -0.93
C GLU A 209 1.31 17.47 -2.21
N THR A 210 2.01 17.31 -3.34
CA THR A 210 1.57 17.83 -4.64
C THR A 210 0.23 17.24 -5.08
N VAL A 211 0.05 15.92 -4.96
CA VAL A 211 -1.23 15.26 -5.27
C VAL A 211 -2.33 15.74 -4.33
N ALA A 212 -2.04 15.88 -3.04
CA ALA A 212 -3.00 16.41 -2.08
C ALA A 212 -3.40 17.85 -2.40
N LYS A 213 -2.45 18.74 -2.71
CA LYS A 213 -2.73 20.12 -3.14
C LYS A 213 -3.59 20.18 -4.40
N MET A 214 -3.36 19.27 -5.35
CA MET A 214 -4.21 19.14 -6.54
C MET A 214 -5.65 18.78 -6.15
N MET A 215 -5.84 17.78 -5.29
CA MET A 215 -7.17 17.34 -4.83
C MET A 215 -7.88 18.39 -3.96
N MET A 216 -7.10 19.22 -3.24
CA MET A 216 -7.61 20.28 -2.34
C MET A 216 -7.79 21.62 -3.05
N ARG A 217 -7.46 21.74 -4.34
CA ARG A 217 -7.44 23.01 -5.06
C ARG A 217 -8.82 23.69 -5.03
N GLY A 218 -8.84 24.98 -4.69
CA GLY A 218 -10.09 25.76 -4.65
C GLY A 218 -11.00 25.45 -3.46
N ILE A 219 -10.66 24.48 -2.62
CA ILE A 219 -11.40 24.21 -1.39
C ILE A 219 -10.93 25.20 -0.32
N TYR A 220 -11.87 25.99 0.22
CA TYR A 220 -11.57 27.02 1.22
C TYR A 220 -10.81 26.44 2.42
N ASP A 221 -9.81 27.15 2.94
CA ASP A 221 -9.02 26.79 4.14
C ASP A 221 -8.57 25.32 4.24
N MET A 222 -8.17 24.75 3.09
CA MET A 222 -7.54 23.43 3.01
C MET A 222 -6.04 23.64 2.74
N LYS A 223 -5.23 23.57 3.80
CA LYS A 223 -3.79 23.82 3.77
C LYS A 223 -3.00 22.56 4.13
N THR A 224 -1.88 22.38 3.44
CA THR A 224 -0.90 21.32 3.73
C THR A 224 0.34 21.87 4.46
N ALA A 225 1.02 21.00 5.21
CA ALA A 225 2.39 21.22 5.69
C ALA A 225 3.30 20.06 5.29
N LEU A 226 4.42 20.39 4.65
CA LEU A 226 5.47 19.42 4.32
C LEU A 226 6.59 19.43 5.37
N LEU A 227 6.74 18.32 6.09
CA LEU A 227 7.73 18.18 7.15
C LEU A 227 8.83 17.19 6.77
N VAL A 228 9.86 17.68 6.09
CA VAL A 228 10.98 16.86 5.61
C VAL A 228 12.33 17.42 6.03
N GLY A 229 13.30 16.53 6.21
CA GLY A 229 14.68 16.92 6.48
C GLY A 229 15.27 17.81 5.37
N GLY A 230 16.33 18.55 5.67
CA GLY A 230 17.05 19.37 4.68
C GLY A 230 16.34 20.66 4.26
N LEU A 231 15.08 20.85 4.62
CA LEU A 231 14.42 22.15 4.59
C LEU A 231 14.55 22.85 5.98
N PRO A 232 14.61 24.19 6.03
CA PRO A 232 14.73 24.93 7.28
C PRO A 232 13.55 24.68 8.23
N VAL A 233 13.84 24.31 9.48
CA VAL A 233 12.81 24.04 10.51
C VAL A 233 11.88 25.25 10.75
N PRO A 234 12.37 26.51 10.83
CA PRO A 234 11.49 27.66 11.08
C PRO A 234 10.37 27.81 10.05
N THR A 235 10.65 27.54 8.76
CA THR A 235 9.64 27.63 7.69
C THR A 235 8.54 26.58 7.84
N GLN A 236 8.92 25.37 8.26
CA GLN A 236 7.98 24.27 8.51
C GLN A 236 7.11 24.56 9.73
N ARG A 237 7.71 25.11 10.80
CA ARG A 237 6.98 25.50 12.02
C ARG A 237 5.99 26.64 11.76
N TYR A 238 6.42 27.68 11.04
CA TYR A 238 5.53 28.77 10.64
C TYR A 238 4.32 28.26 9.84
N ARG A 239 4.54 27.27 8.96
CA ARG A 239 3.46 26.65 8.19
C ARG A 239 2.46 25.92 9.10
N LEU A 240 2.92 25.17 10.09
CA LEU A 240 2.05 24.51 11.08
C LEU A 240 1.23 25.52 11.89
N GLN A 241 1.86 26.61 12.34
CA GLN A 241 1.22 27.67 13.10
C GLN A 241 0.15 28.44 12.31
N SER A 242 0.17 28.36 10.98
CA SER A 242 -0.83 29.00 10.11
C SER A 242 -2.16 28.23 9.99
N GLY A 243 -2.28 27.11 10.72
CA GLY A 243 -3.39 26.16 10.61
C GLY A 243 -3.25 25.28 9.37
N VAL A 244 -3.31 23.95 9.55
CA VAL A 244 -3.21 22.98 8.46
C VAL A 244 -4.14 21.79 8.68
N GLN A 245 -4.58 21.20 7.58
CA GLN A 245 -5.54 20.09 7.55
C GLN A 245 -4.86 18.77 7.18
N LEU A 246 -3.74 18.85 6.46
CA LEU A 246 -2.96 17.69 6.06
C LEU A 246 -1.47 17.94 6.28
N ILE A 247 -0.83 17.06 7.02
CA ILE A 247 0.62 17.05 7.23
C ILE A 247 1.20 15.90 6.42
N VAL A 248 2.19 16.17 5.58
CA VAL A 248 2.96 15.13 4.88
C VAL A 248 4.40 15.19 5.38
N ALA A 249 4.91 14.09 5.93
CA ALA A 249 6.15 14.13 6.69
C ALA A 249 7.05 12.91 6.49
N SER A 250 8.36 13.12 6.65
CA SER A 250 9.28 12.02 6.96
C SER A 250 9.24 11.72 8.47
N PRO A 251 9.25 10.44 8.91
CA PRO A 251 9.09 10.11 10.34
C PRO A 251 10.05 10.85 11.28
N GLY A 252 11.33 10.93 10.91
CA GLY A 252 12.33 11.62 11.73
C GLY A 252 12.06 13.12 11.89
N ARG A 253 11.65 13.81 10.81
CA ARG A 253 11.35 15.25 10.88
C ARG A 253 10.04 15.54 11.59
N PHE A 254 9.05 14.67 11.46
CA PHE A 254 7.82 14.77 12.26
C PHE A 254 8.16 14.72 13.75
N LEU A 255 8.86 13.69 14.21
CA LEU A 255 9.23 13.59 15.63
C LEU A 255 10.05 14.79 16.09
N ASP A 256 11.08 15.16 15.35
CA ASP A 256 11.93 16.30 15.69
C ASP A 256 11.12 17.58 15.93
N ILE A 257 10.19 17.92 15.03
CA ILE A 257 9.33 19.10 15.18
C ILE A 257 8.38 18.99 16.38
N PHE A 258 7.77 17.83 16.60
CA PHE A 258 6.74 17.65 17.63
C PHE A 258 7.29 17.29 19.02
N THR A 259 8.57 16.94 19.15
CA THR A 259 9.22 16.66 20.44
C THR A 259 10.22 17.73 20.87
N ASN A 260 10.97 18.30 19.92
CA ASN A 260 12.09 19.19 20.24
C ASN A 260 11.77 20.67 20.02
N TYR A 261 10.68 20.98 19.31
CA TYR A 261 10.29 22.35 18.98
C TYR A 261 8.85 22.63 19.40
N SER A 262 8.54 23.91 19.67
CA SER A 262 7.18 24.36 20.02
C SER A 262 6.35 24.74 18.79
N GLY A 263 5.03 24.68 18.89
CA GLY A 263 4.09 25.20 17.87
C GLY A 263 3.51 24.16 16.92
N GLY A 264 3.93 22.89 17.04
CA GLY A 264 3.23 21.75 16.41
C GLY A 264 2.36 20.98 17.41
N ASP A 265 2.73 21.00 18.69
CA ASP A 265 2.09 20.31 19.81
C ASP A 265 0.59 20.59 19.93
N ALA A 266 0.15 21.82 19.65
CA ALA A 266 -1.26 22.19 19.63
C ALA A 266 -2.11 21.41 18.58
N LEU A 267 -1.48 20.90 17.51
CA LEU A 267 -2.16 20.13 16.47
C LEU A 267 -2.31 18.65 16.83
N LEU A 268 -1.50 18.12 17.76
CA LEU A 268 -1.52 16.69 18.11
C LEU A 268 -2.91 16.19 18.55
N PRO A 269 -3.69 16.93 19.37
CA PRO A 269 -5.03 16.53 19.74
C PRO A 269 -6.05 16.58 18.60
N ALA A 270 -5.75 17.26 17.48
CA ALA A 270 -6.60 17.33 16.30
C ALA A 270 -6.31 16.24 15.26
N ILE A 271 -5.18 15.53 15.37
CA ILE A 271 -4.85 14.45 14.44
C ILE A 271 -5.81 13.27 14.66
N ARG A 272 -6.50 12.85 13.60
CA ARG A 272 -7.47 11.71 13.62
C ARG A 272 -7.05 10.55 12.73
N VAL A 273 -6.23 10.82 11.71
CA VAL A 273 -5.82 9.81 10.74
C VAL A 273 -4.31 9.87 10.56
N CYS A 274 -3.66 8.71 10.63
CA CYS A 274 -2.24 8.56 10.35
C CYS A 274 -2.04 7.49 9.28
N VAL A 275 -1.51 7.92 8.14
CA VAL A 275 -1.14 7.07 7.02
C VAL A 275 0.36 6.78 7.11
N VAL A 276 0.75 5.52 6.94
CA VAL A 276 2.14 5.09 6.81
C VAL A 276 2.33 4.48 5.44
N ASP A 277 2.96 5.21 4.53
CA ASP A 277 3.16 4.80 3.13
C ASP A 277 4.52 4.11 2.95
N GLU A 278 4.59 3.16 2.00
CA GLU A 278 5.77 2.32 1.70
C GLU A 278 6.40 1.71 2.98
N VAL A 279 5.59 1.02 3.79
CA VAL A 279 6.00 0.48 5.10
C VAL A 279 7.21 -0.46 5.01
N ASP A 280 7.26 -1.32 3.99
CA ASP A 280 8.41 -2.19 3.72
C ASP A 280 9.70 -1.38 3.48
N VAL A 281 9.63 -0.28 2.75
CA VAL A 281 10.75 0.64 2.55
C VAL A 281 11.14 1.32 3.86
N MET A 282 10.16 1.78 4.65
CA MET A 282 10.43 2.41 5.95
C MET A 282 11.18 1.47 6.90
N LEU A 283 10.78 0.19 6.95
CA LEU A 283 11.48 -0.83 7.72
C LEU A 283 12.89 -1.06 7.21
N GLY A 284 13.08 -1.14 5.89
CA GLY A 284 14.40 -1.32 5.28
C GLY A 284 15.38 -0.16 5.53
N VAL A 285 14.88 1.07 5.76
CA VAL A 285 15.67 2.25 6.14
C VAL A 285 15.88 2.33 7.65
N GLY A 286 15.13 1.57 8.44
CA GLY A 286 15.24 1.54 9.91
C GLY A 286 14.30 2.50 10.64
N PHE A 287 13.21 2.94 10.02
CA PHE A 287 12.24 3.86 10.65
C PHE A 287 11.26 3.20 11.65
N ARG A 288 11.42 1.90 11.93
CA ARG A 288 10.56 1.15 12.88
C ARG A 288 10.40 1.88 14.23
N PRO A 289 11.47 2.32 14.91
CA PRO A 289 11.34 3.02 16.18
C PRO A 289 10.56 4.33 16.05
N GLN A 290 10.83 5.11 15.00
CA GLN A 290 10.20 6.41 14.78
C GLN A 290 8.70 6.26 14.52
N ILE A 291 8.28 5.30 13.70
CA ILE A 291 6.85 5.04 13.46
C ILE A 291 6.15 4.67 14.77
N SER A 292 6.76 3.79 15.56
CA SER A 292 6.22 3.36 16.85
C SER A 292 6.07 4.53 17.82
N GLN A 293 7.08 5.41 17.88
CA GLN A 293 7.06 6.62 18.71
C GLN A 293 6.00 7.63 18.25
N ILE A 294 5.84 7.83 16.94
CA ILE A 294 4.82 8.73 16.40
C ILE A 294 3.45 8.24 16.79
N VAL A 295 3.13 6.97 16.58
CA VAL A 295 1.79 6.47 16.92
C VAL A 295 1.54 6.50 18.43
N ALA A 296 2.55 6.22 19.25
CA ALA A 296 2.44 6.37 20.70
C ALA A 296 2.20 7.83 21.12
N LEU A 297 2.91 8.78 20.50
CA LEU A 297 2.72 10.21 20.72
C LEU A 297 1.31 10.65 20.36
N LEU A 298 0.80 10.22 19.19
CA LEU A 298 -0.57 10.50 18.76
C LEU A 298 -1.56 9.89 19.75
N ALA A 299 -1.40 8.62 20.13
CA ALA A 299 -2.26 7.93 21.12
C ALA A 299 -2.37 8.68 22.45
N ALA A 300 -1.24 9.22 22.93
CA ALA A 300 -1.17 9.93 24.20
C ALA A 300 -1.78 11.34 24.12
N SER A 301 -1.86 11.93 22.92
CA SER A 301 -2.24 13.33 22.72
C SER A 301 -3.73 13.55 22.51
N THR A 302 -4.52 12.49 22.30
CA THR A 302 -5.97 12.60 22.12
C THR A 302 -6.73 11.49 22.85
N LYS A 303 -7.95 11.80 23.30
CA LYS A 303 -8.89 10.82 23.83
C LYS A 303 -9.74 10.17 22.73
N LYS A 304 -9.79 10.79 21.53
CA LYS A 304 -10.50 10.27 20.36
C LYS A 304 -9.67 9.17 19.71
N HIS A 305 -10.34 8.24 19.04
CA HIS A 305 -9.69 7.16 18.30
C HIS A 305 -8.90 7.72 17.11
N ILE A 306 -7.73 7.12 16.82
CA ILE A 306 -6.89 7.47 15.68
C ILE A 306 -6.96 6.34 14.67
N GLN A 307 -7.45 6.64 13.48
CA GLN A 307 -7.44 5.70 12.37
C GLN A 307 -6.02 5.57 11.81
N LEU A 308 -5.58 4.33 11.60
CA LEU A 308 -4.25 3.99 11.09
C LEU A 308 -4.36 3.26 9.76
N LEU A 309 -3.71 3.79 8.74
CA LEU A 309 -3.72 3.24 7.38
C LEU A 309 -2.30 2.89 6.97
N PHE A 310 -2.04 1.62 6.65
CA PHE A 310 -0.71 1.12 6.28
C PHE A 310 -0.70 0.71 4.81
N PHE A 311 0.22 1.26 4.03
CA PHE A 311 0.37 0.96 2.61
C PHE A 311 1.77 0.38 2.34
N SER A 312 1.81 -0.76 1.66
CA SER A 312 3.08 -1.44 1.37
C SER A 312 3.03 -2.11 0.01
N ALA A 313 4.16 -2.16 -0.70
CA ALA A 313 4.25 -2.96 -1.91
C ALA A 313 4.23 -4.46 -1.57
N THR A 314 4.80 -4.83 -0.43
CA THR A 314 4.88 -6.20 0.07
C THR A 314 4.44 -6.31 1.52
N ILE A 315 3.71 -7.38 1.87
CA ILE A 315 3.40 -7.71 3.27
C ILE A 315 4.36 -8.82 3.72
N SER A 316 5.47 -8.41 4.34
CA SER A 316 6.39 -9.34 5.01
C SER A 316 5.95 -9.57 6.46
N LYS A 317 6.48 -10.62 7.10
CA LYS A 317 6.26 -10.88 8.53
C LYS A 317 6.65 -9.67 9.41
N GLU A 318 7.65 -8.89 8.99
CA GLU A 318 8.09 -7.69 9.70
C GLU A 318 7.09 -6.53 9.60
N VAL A 319 6.45 -6.37 8.43
CA VAL A 319 5.39 -5.39 8.19
C VAL A 319 4.18 -5.71 9.06
N GLU A 320 3.71 -6.97 9.04
CA GLU A 320 2.59 -7.40 9.89
C GLU A 320 2.90 -7.22 11.38
N ALA A 321 4.11 -7.59 11.81
CA ALA A 321 4.54 -7.42 13.19
C ALA A 321 4.56 -5.94 13.61
N LEU A 322 4.95 -5.01 12.73
CA LEU A 322 4.86 -3.58 13.01
C LEU A 322 3.40 -3.14 13.16
N VAL A 323 2.53 -3.51 12.23
CA VAL A 323 1.10 -3.12 12.24
C VAL A 323 0.42 -3.60 13.53
N GLN A 324 0.62 -4.87 13.91
CA GLN A 324 0.07 -5.42 15.14
C GLN A 324 0.61 -4.71 16.39
N GLN A 325 1.92 -4.44 16.43
CA GLN A 325 2.54 -3.73 17.55
C GLN A 325 1.93 -2.34 17.74
N VAL A 326 1.77 -1.60 16.63
CA VAL A 326 1.29 -0.22 16.63
C VAL A 326 -0.21 -0.14 16.95
N LEU A 327 -1.04 -1.06 16.43
CA LEU A 327 -2.47 -1.14 16.77
C LEU A 327 -2.68 -1.51 18.25
N LYS A 328 -1.83 -2.40 18.80
CA LYS A 328 -1.86 -2.75 20.22
C LYS A 328 -1.65 -1.52 21.12
N THR A 329 -0.79 -0.58 20.71
CA THR A 329 -0.61 0.71 21.42
C THR A 329 -1.91 1.53 21.46
N GLN A 330 -2.78 1.41 20.46
CA GLN A 330 -4.08 2.08 20.37
C GLN A 330 -5.22 1.28 21.03
N ARG A 331 -4.92 0.21 21.78
CA ARG A 331 -5.90 -0.74 22.35
C ARG A 331 -6.89 -1.30 21.31
N THR A 332 -6.53 -1.25 20.02
CA THR A 332 -7.34 -1.80 18.93
C THR A 332 -6.66 -3.07 18.43
N GLN A 333 -7.45 -4.07 18.03
CA GLN A 333 -6.93 -5.37 17.58
C GLN A 333 -7.41 -5.74 16.17
N SER A 334 -8.32 -4.97 15.56
CA SER A 334 -8.87 -5.27 14.25
C SER A 334 -8.38 -4.31 13.17
N PHE A 335 -8.12 -4.84 11.98
CA PHE A 335 -7.89 -4.08 10.76
C PHE A 335 -8.37 -4.87 9.55
N ILE A 336 -8.68 -4.18 8.46
CA ILE A 336 -9.01 -4.80 7.18
C ILE A 336 -7.72 -4.93 6.36
N ARG A 337 -7.39 -6.16 5.98
CA ARG A 337 -6.29 -6.44 5.05
C ARG A 337 -6.84 -6.43 3.63
N ILE A 338 -6.23 -5.65 2.74
CA ILE A 338 -6.59 -5.56 1.32
C ILE A 338 -5.35 -5.93 0.51
N ASP A 339 -5.39 -7.04 -0.20
CA ASP A 339 -4.33 -7.50 -1.09
C ASP A 339 -4.82 -7.42 -2.55
N VAL A 340 -4.22 -6.53 -3.33
CA VAL A 340 -4.49 -6.42 -4.79
C VAL A 340 -3.34 -7.07 -5.55
N ARG A 341 -3.60 -8.24 -6.15
CA ARG A 341 -2.62 -8.95 -6.98
C ARG A 341 -3.19 -9.13 -8.39
N LYS A 342 -2.41 -8.78 -9.42
CA LYS A 342 -2.69 -9.23 -10.79
C LYS A 342 -2.34 -10.72 -10.87
N ASP A 343 -3.36 -11.55 -11.02
CA ASP A 343 -3.34 -12.95 -11.46
C ASP A 343 -2.10 -13.79 -11.12
N ALA A 344 -2.16 -14.50 -9.99
CA ALA A 344 -1.65 -15.86 -10.00
C ALA A 344 -2.86 -16.76 -10.30
N SER A 345 -2.91 -17.29 -11.53
CA SER A 345 -3.73 -18.45 -11.85
C SER A 345 -3.67 -19.43 -10.69
N GLU A 346 -4.85 -19.90 -10.27
CA GLU A 346 -4.98 -20.95 -9.27
C GLU A 346 -4.02 -22.11 -9.57
N THR A 347 -3.53 -22.74 -8.50
CA THR A 347 -2.57 -23.86 -8.47
C THR A 347 -1.09 -23.48 -8.34
N SER A 348 -0.73 -22.81 -7.24
CA SER A 348 0.56 -23.10 -6.61
C SER A 348 0.46 -22.95 -5.10
N LEU A 349 0.78 -24.05 -4.42
CA LEU A 349 0.90 -24.24 -2.97
C LEU A 349 1.51 -23.03 -2.24
N PRO A 350 1.20 -22.85 -0.93
CA PRO A 350 1.74 -21.77 -0.11
C PRO A 350 3.25 -21.95 0.04
N THR A 351 4.01 -21.36 -0.88
CA THR A 351 5.46 -21.25 -0.75
C THR A 351 5.73 -19.86 -0.18
N GLU A 352 6.34 -19.81 1.00
CA GLU A 352 6.60 -18.62 1.82
C GLU A 352 7.58 -17.59 1.20
N LEU A 353 7.65 -17.44 -0.12
CA LEU A 353 8.42 -16.37 -0.74
C LEU A 353 7.51 -15.21 -1.15
N PRO A 354 7.82 -13.95 -0.75
CA PRO A 354 7.14 -12.77 -1.27
C PRO A 354 7.25 -12.81 -2.80
N SER A 355 6.13 -13.05 -3.48
CA SER A 355 6.10 -13.16 -4.94
C SER A 355 6.24 -11.75 -5.51
N LEU A 356 7.47 -11.37 -5.80
CA LEU A 356 7.82 -10.12 -6.44
C LEU A 356 7.59 -10.29 -7.95
N CYS A 357 6.65 -9.55 -8.53
CA CYS A 357 6.24 -9.72 -9.93
C CYS A 357 6.61 -8.50 -10.79
N ILE A 358 6.95 -8.75 -12.05
CA ILE A 358 7.15 -7.71 -13.06
C ILE A 358 5.79 -7.18 -13.50
N HIS A 359 5.65 -5.85 -13.60
CA HIS A 359 4.41 -5.22 -14.02
C HIS A 359 4.10 -5.48 -15.51
N SER A 360 2.93 -6.04 -15.83
CA SER A 360 2.55 -6.39 -17.22
C SER A 360 2.23 -5.21 -18.14
N GLY A 361 2.12 -3.98 -17.60
CA GLY A 361 1.80 -2.77 -18.38
C GLY A 361 2.97 -2.16 -19.15
N ALA A 362 4.16 -2.77 -19.05
CA ALA A 362 5.36 -2.33 -19.76
C ALA A 362 5.95 -3.47 -20.58
N ARG A 363 6.56 -3.13 -21.72
CA ARG A 363 7.38 -4.03 -22.53
C ARG A 363 8.76 -4.10 -21.91
N HIS A 364 9.15 -5.28 -21.45
CA HIS A 364 10.44 -5.48 -20.78
C HIS A 364 11.46 -6.07 -21.73
N GLN A 365 12.63 -5.44 -21.81
CA GLN A 365 13.77 -5.95 -22.55
C GLN A 365 14.98 -6.13 -21.63
N VAL A 366 15.47 -7.36 -21.54
CA VAL A 366 16.70 -7.67 -20.81
C VAL A 366 17.78 -8.07 -21.81
N ARG A 367 18.93 -7.38 -21.77
CA ARG A 367 20.06 -7.64 -22.66
C ARG A 367 21.31 -7.95 -21.87
N TRP A 368 22.04 -8.99 -22.29
CA TRP A 368 23.40 -9.22 -21.83
C TRP A 368 24.33 -8.21 -22.50
N VAL A 369 25.00 -7.36 -21.73
CA VAL A 369 25.89 -6.32 -22.26
C VAL A 369 27.07 -6.09 -21.33
N GLU A 370 28.29 -6.29 -21.84
CA GLU A 370 29.51 -6.01 -21.10
C GLU A 370 29.69 -4.50 -20.86
N ASP A 371 30.37 -4.11 -19.78
CA ASP A 371 30.39 -2.71 -19.31
C ASP A 371 30.90 -1.71 -20.36
N LYS A 372 31.81 -2.14 -21.24
CA LYS A 372 32.34 -1.30 -22.33
C LYS A 372 31.29 -0.95 -23.38
N GLU A 373 30.28 -1.81 -23.57
CA GLU A 373 29.26 -1.67 -24.61
C GLU A 373 27.94 -1.07 -24.11
N LYS A 374 27.74 -1.04 -22.78
CA LYS A 374 26.49 -0.54 -22.17
C LYS A 374 26.13 0.87 -22.63
N LYS A 375 27.10 1.79 -22.76
CA LYS A 375 26.88 3.16 -23.26
C LYS A 375 26.30 3.16 -24.68
N ASN A 376 26.87 2.36 -25.58
CA ASN A 376 26.40 2.29 -26.96
C ASN A 376 24.98 1.74 -27.04
N LYS A 377 24.67 0.70 -26.24
CA LYS A 377 23.31 0.15 -26.16
C LYS A 377 22.29 1.10 -25.56
N LEU A 378 22.69 1.91 -24.58
CA LEU A 378 21.86 3.00 -24.08
C LEU A 378 21.56 4.03 -25.18
N PHE A 379 22.57 4.49 -25.92
CA PHE A 379 22.37 5.49 -26.98
C PHE A 379 21.51 4.97 -28.13
N GLU A 380 21.69 3.70 -28.52
CA GLU A 380 20.81 3.03 -29.48
C GLU A 380 19.34 3.06 -29.01
N PHE A 381 19.10 2.74 -27.74
CA PHE A 381 17.76 2.77 -27.16
C PHE A 381 17.18 4.19 -27.15
N LEU A 382 17.90 5.16 -26.57
CA LEU A 382 17.45 6.55 -26.49
C LEU A 382 17.20 7.17 -27.87
N GLY A 383 18.01 6.84 -28.87
CA GLY A 383 17.84 7.32 -30.24
C GLY A 383 16.52 6.89 -30.90
N THR A 384 15.91 5.79 -30.44
CA THR A 384 14.59 5.35 -30.92
C THR A 384 13.41 6.00 -30.20
N LYS A 385 13.66 6.71 -29.09
CA LYS A 385 12.61 7.24 -28.19
C LYS A 385 12.35 8.73 -28.35
N GLY A 386 13.20 9.48 -29.05
CA GLY A 386 13.02 10.91 -29.25
C GLY A 386 13.03 11.68 -27.93
N ASN A 387 11.94 12.40 -27.64
CA ASN A 387 11.78 13.22 -26.43
C ASN A 387 10.90 12.55 -25.36
N GLU A 388 10.67 11.24 -25.45
CA GLU A 388 9.94 10.51 -24.41
C GLU A 388 10.66 10.58 -23.06
N SER A 389 9.88 10.76 -22.00
CA SER A 389 10.42 10.82 -20.64
C SER A 389 11.14 9.52 -20.29
N THR A 390 12.43 9.61 -19.95
CA THR A 390 13.28 8.45 -19.73
C THR A 390 14.07 8.57 -18.41
N LEU A 391 13.91 7.57 -17.54
CA LEU A 391 14.64 7.48 -16.28
C LEU A 391 15.73 6.39 -16.37
N VAL A 392 16.98 6.78 -16.19
CA VAL A 392 18.15 5.89 -16.30
C VAL A 392 18.77 5.66 -14.93
N PHE A 393 18.84 4.42 -14.47
CA PHE A 393 19.37 4.04 -13.17
C PHE A 393 20.79 3.51 -13.24
N VAL A 394 21.67 4.08 -12.43
CA VAL A 394 23.10 3.73 -12.34
C VAL A 394 23.55 3.47 -10.90
N GLY A 395 24.65 2.75 -10.74
CA GLY A 395 25.15 2.31 -9.43
C GLY A 395 25.98 3.35 -8.67
N SER A 396 26.49 4.39 -9.33
CA SER A 396 27.39 5.37 -8.73
C SER A 396 27.05 6.82 -9.09
N LYS A 397 27.35 7.76 -8.17
CA LYS A 397 27.05 9.19 -8.34
C LYS A 397 27.87 9.80 -9.48
N LEU A 398 29.17 9.52 -9.50
CA LEU A 398 30.07 9.92 -10.58
C LEU A 398 29.61 9.36 -11.93
N GLY A 399 29.20 8.08 -11.95
CA GLY A 399 28.64 7.44 -13.13
C GLY A 399 27.39 8.15 -13.64
N ALA A 400 26.51 8.63 -12.75
CA ALA A 400 25.30 9.36 -13.14
C ALA A 400 25.65 10.67 -13.87
N THR A 401 26.54 11.48 -13.30
CA THR A 401 26.99 12.74 -13.89
C THR A 401 27.67 12.52 -15.24
N MET A 402 28.64 11.60 -15.30
CA MET A 402 29.37 11.31 -16.53
C MET A 402 28.46 10.74 -17.62
N LEU A 403 27.45 9.93 -17.26
CA LEU A 403 26.52 9.36 -18.22
C LEU A 403 25.54 10.40 -18.75
N ALA A 404 25.03 11.29 -17.89
CA ALA A 404 24.17 12.40 -18.30
C ALA A 404 24.88 13.32 -19.32
N GLU A 405 26.12 13.72 -19.03
CA GLU A 405 26.94 14.51 -19.97
C GLU A 405 27.18 13.78 -21.30
N ALA A 406 27.43 12.46 -21.24
CA ALA A 406 27.63 11.66 -22.44
C ALA A 406 26.36 11.55 -23.29
N ILE A 407 25.19 11.42 -22.65
CA ILE A 407 23.88 11.43 -23.33
C ILE A 407 23.67 12.77 -24.02
N GLN A 408 23.88 13.90 -23.32
CA GLN A 408 23.75 15.23 -23.92
C GLN A 408 24.63 15.39 -25.17
N LYS A 409 25.92 15.02 -25.07
CA LYS A 409 26.89 15.15 -26.17
C LYS A 409 26.54 14.25 -27.36
N ARG A 410 26.13 13.00 -27.12
CA ARG A 410 25.96 11.99 -28.18
C ARG A 410 24.56 11.98 -28.80
N CYS A 411 23.53 12.16 -27.98
CA CYS A 411 22.13 12.10 -28.40
C CYS A 411 21.58 13.48 -28.76
N LYS A 412 22.27 14.56 -28.37
CA LYS A 412 21.80 15.96 -28.53
C LYS A 412 20.45 16.21 -27.84
N THR A 413 20.22 15.53 -26.73
CA THR A 413 19.00 15.61 -25.92
C THR A 413 19.36 16.09 -24.51
N SER A 414 18.53 16.96 -23.93
CA SER A 414 18.73 17.43 -22.55
C SER A 414 18.65 16.25 -21.57
N ALA A 415 19.67 16.10 -20.73
CA ALA A 415 19.77 15.01 -19.77
C ALA A 415 20.49 15.45 -18.50
N GLU A 416 19.90 15.26 -17.33
CA GLU A 416 20.52 15.69 -16.05
C GLU A 416 20.75 14.52 -15.10
N ALA A 417 21.71 14.71 -14.18
CA ALA A 417 22.01 13.72 -13.16
C ALA A 417 21.41 14.12 -11.80
N ILE A 418 20.77 13.17 -11.13
CA ILE A 418 20.19 13.36 -9.79
C ILE A 418 20.68 12.27 -8.82
N HIS A 419 21.42 12.71 -7.80
CA HIS A 419 22.07 11.86 -6.81
C HIS A 419 22.19 12.61 -5.47
N SER A 420 22.70 11.94 -4.43
CA SER A 420 22.70 12.48 -3.06
C SER A 420 23.57 13.72 -2.85
N ASP A 421 24.58 13.93 -3.71
CA ASP A 421 25.47 15.11 -3.60
C ASP A 421 24.82 16.38 -4.18
N LYS A 422 23.70 16.26 -4.91
CA LYS A 422 22.88 17.40 -5.30
C LYS A 422 22.14 17.92 -4.06
N THR A 423 22.09 19.24 -3.91
CA THR A 423 21.30 19.87 -2.86
C THR A 423 19.82 19.56 -3.02
N GLN A 424 19.04 19.65 -1.94
CA GLN A 424 17.60 19.37 -2.02
C GLN A 424 16.87 20.30 -2.99
N GLN A 425 17.26 21.57 -3.06
CA GLN A 425 16.68 22.55 -3.98
C GLN A 425 16.97 22.17 -5.44
N GLU A 426 18.20 21.75 -5.75
CA GLU A 426 18.54 21.27 -7.09
C GLU A 426 17.75 20.01 -7.46
N ARG A 427 17.64 19.05 -6.54
CA ARG A 427 16.86 17.83 -6.76
C ARG A 427 15.40 18.14 -7.08
N LEU A 428 14.81 19.12 -6.40
CA LEU A 428 13.44 19.56 -6.66
C LEU A 428 13.28 20.22 -8.03
N ARG A 429 14.17 21.16 -8.37
CA ARG A 429 14.18 21.82 -9.68
C ARG A 429 14.36 20.83 -10.82
N LEU A 430 15.24 19.84 -10.66
CA LEU A 430 15.46 18.79 -11.66
C LEU A 430 14.23 17.89 -11.84
N LEU A 431 13.54 17.56 -10.75
CA LEU A 431 12.30 16.79 -10.83
C LEU A 431 11.19 17.57 -11.53
N GLU A 432 11.06 18.86 -11.23
CA GLU A 432 10.10 19.76 -11.90
C GLU A 432 10.40 19.90 -13.40
N ALA A 433 11.66 20.16 -13.76
CA ALA A 433 12.11 20.23 -15.15
C ALA A 433 11.91 18.91 -15.91
N PHE A 434 12.06 17.77 -15.23
CA PHE A 434 11.77 16.45 -15.80
C PHE A 434 10.26 16.24 -16.04
N VAL A 435 9.40 16.63 -15.10
CA VAL A 435 7.94 16.58 -15.25
C VAL A 435 7.47 17.44 -16.42
N ASN A 436 8.07 18.63 -16.59
CA ASN A 436 7.73 19.56 -17.67
C ASN A 436 8.37 19.18 -19.03
N LEU A 437 9.11 18.06 -19.10
CA LEU A 437 9.86 17.61 -20.28
C LEU A 437 10.93 18.61 -20.79
N GLU A 438 11.32 19.59 -19.97
CA GLU A 438 12.48 20.46 -20.24
C GLU A 438 13.78 19.65 -20.19
N VAL A 439 13.81 18.66 -19.32
CA VAL A 439 14.86 17.63 -19.23
C VAL A 439 14.19 16.26 -19.43
N PRO A 440 14.07 15.75 -20.67
CA PRO A 440 13.36 14.50 -20.92
C PRO A 440 14.11 13.27 -20.39
N ILE A 441 15.41 13.37 -20.11
CA ILE A 441 16.21 12.24 -19.61
C ILE A 441 16.79 12.54 -18.24
N LEU A 442 16.47 11.71 -17.25
CA LEU A 442 17.01 11.86 -15.89
C LEU A 442 17.86 10.64 -15.54
N VAL A 443 19.13 10.86 -15.24
CA VAL A 443 20.06 9.82 -14.82
C VAL A 443 20.16 9.84 -13.30
N SER A 444 19.73 8.77 -12.65
CA SER A 444 19.68 8.71 -11.20
C SER A 444 20.43 7.53 -10.61
N THR A 445 20.99 7.75 -9.43
CA THR A 445 21.34 6.63 -8.55
C THR A 445 20.09 6.12 -7.83
N ASN A 446 20.21 5.15 -6.93
CA ASN A 446 19.12 4.64 -6.09
C ASN A 446 18.44 5.69 -5.16
N VAL A 447 18.70 6.98 -5.39
CA VAL A 447 18.06 8.13 -4.75
C VAL A 447 16.64 8.34 -5.29
N LEU A 448 16.36 7.97 -6.54
CA LEU A 448 14.99 8.00 -7.11
C LEU A 448 14.34 6.61 -7.25
N SER A 449 15.01 5.55 -6.79
CA SER A 449 14.54 4.17 -7.01
C SER A 449 13.34 3.77 -6.16
N ARG A 450 13.09 4.46 -5.04
CA ARG A 450 12.08 4.08 -4.04
C ARG A 450 11.17 5.27 -3.73
N GLY A 451 9.85 5.04 -3.70
CA GLY A 451 8.85 6.04 -3.34
C GLY A 451 8.56 7.16 -4.35
N MET A 452 9.19 7.21 -5.53
CA MET A 452 8.83 8.24 -6.54
C MET A 452 7.71 7.74 -7.46
N ASP A 453 6.52 7.48 -6.90
CA ASP A 453 5.42 6.72 -7.56
C ASP A 453 4.55 7.56 -8.52
N LEU A 454 4.85 8.85 -8.68
CA LEU A 454 3.95 9.79 -9.34
C LEU A 454 4.48 10.41 -10.64
N LEU A 455 5.63 9.93 -11.14
CA LEU A 455 6.11 10.29 -12.48
C LEU A 455 5.63 9.19 -13.44
N ASN A 456 4.67 9.50 -14.31
CA ASN A 456 4.27 8.61 -15.40
C ASN A 456 5.37 8.63 -16.48
N VAL A 457 6.48 7.93 -16.21
CA VAL A 457 7.64 7.89 -17.10
C VAL A 457 7.38 6.91 -18.23
N GLU A 458 7.69 7.28 -19.46
CA GLU A 458 7.47 6.45 -20.65
C GLU A 458 8.52 5.34 -20.77
N ASN A 459 9.77 5.62 -20.37
CA ASN A 459 10.87 4.68 -20.47
C ASN A 459 11.68 4.56 -19.17
N VAL A 460 12.02 3.33 -18.78
CA VAL A 460 12.96 3.06 -17.67
C VAL A 460 14.15 2.26 -18.16
N VAL A 461 15.36 2.74 -17.88
CA VAL A 461 16.59 2.03 -18.19
C VAL A 461 17.32 1.66 -16.91
N VAL A 462 17.45 0.37 -16.63
CA VAL A 462 18.34 -0.16 -15.58
C VAL A 462 19.71 -0.39 -16.23
N TYR A 463 20.57 0.64 -16.15
CA TYR A 463 21.91 0.62 -16.75
C TYR A 463 22.89 -0.21 -15.90
N ASP A 464 22.82 -0.05 -14.58
CA ASP A 464 23.50 -0.91 -13.62
C ASP A 464 22.47 -1.68 -12.79
N PHE A 465 22.61 -3.00 -12.73
CA PHE A 465 21.65 -3.85 -12.02
C PHE A 465 21.77 -3.65 -10.49
N PRO A 466 20.65 -3.57 -9.76
CA PRO A 466 20.69 -3.36 -8.31
C PRO A 466 21.12 -4.62 -7.56
N LYS A 467 21.56 -4.44 -6.31
CA LYS A 467 22.03 -5.54 -5.44
C LYS A 467 20.94 -6.45 -4.89
N LYS A 468 19.67 -6.05 -5.01
CA LYS A 468 18.50 -6.80 -4.53
C LYS A 468 17.44 -6.84 -5.62
N ILE A 469 16.77 -7.98 -5.77
CA ILE A 469 15.69 -8.12 -6.76
C ILE A 469 14.48 -7.23 -6.43
N ALA A 470 14.22 -7.01 -5.12
CA ALA A 470 13.24 -6.05 -4.62
C ALA A 470 13.38 -4.68 -5.28
N ASP A 471 14.60 -4.15 -5.26
CA ASP A 471 14.92 -2.85 -5.83
C ASP A 471 14.69 -2.84 -7.34
N PHE A 472 15.09 -3.89 -8.04
CA PHE A 472 14.86 -4.02 -9.49
C PHE A 472 13.37 -3.88 -9.86
N VAL A 473 12.48 -4.58 -9.15
CA VAL A 473 11.03 -4.49 -9.40
C VAL A 473 10.49 -3.08 -9.14
N HIS A 474 11.01 -2.39 -8.11
CA HIS A 474 10.64 -1.00 -7.87
C HIS A 474 11.14 -0.02 -8.94
N LEU A 475 12.31 -0.29 -9.55
CA LEU A 475 12.84 0.51 -10.66
C LEU A 475 11.96 0.40 -11.89
N ILE A 476 11.73 -0.83 -12.36
CA ILE A 476 10.95 -1.09 -13.59
C ILE A 476 9.46 -0.75 -13.40
N GLY A 477 8.99 -0.76 -12.15
CA GLY A 477 7.63 -0.35 -11.81
C GLY A 477 7.34 1.10 -12.18
N ARG A 478 8.34 1.97 -12.37
CA ARG A 478 8.15 3.41 -12.65
C ARG A 478 7.53 3.74 -14.00
N THR A 479 7.31 2.76 -14.87
CA THR A 479 6.70 2.93 -16.19
C THR A 479 5.54 1.96 -16.43
N GLY A 480 4.73 2.22 -17.47
CA GLY A 480 3.61 1.38 -17.86
C GLY A 480 2.44 1.44 -16.88
N ARG A 481 2.25 2.59 -16.21
CA ARG A 481 1.20 2.81 -15.19
C ARG A 481 -0.09 3.41 -15.77
N GLY A 482 -0.05 4.04 -16.95
CA GLY A 482 -1.22 4.65 -17.61
C GLY A 482 -2.00 3.67 -18.50
N SER A 483 -3.32 3.86 -18.58
CA SER A 483 -4.22 3.15 -19.49
C SER A 483 -3.92 3.41 -20.98
N HIS A 484 -3.27 4.53 -21.31
CA HIS A 484 -3.18 5.03 -22.69
C HIS A 484 -1.84 4.76 -23.41
N LYS A 485 -0.75 4.39 -22.71
CA LYS A 485 0.55 4.08 -23.34
C LYS A 485 1.27 2.94 -22.63
N THR A 486 1.74 1.96 -23.42
CA THR A 486 2.63 0.90 -22.94
C THR A 486 4.00 1.48 -22.61
N GLY A 487 4.44 1.36 -21.36
CA GLY A 487 5.80 1.74 -20.97
C GLY A 487 6.85 0.80 -21.58
N ASP A 488 8.09 1.26 -21.72
CA ASP A 488 9.20 0.41 -22.17
C ASP A 488 10.31 0.36 -21.11
N THR A 489 10.84 -0.84 -20.84
CA THR A 489 11.99 -1.01 -19.95
C THR A 489 13.17 -1.66 -20.67
N LEU A 490 14.37 -1.14 -20.42
CA LEU A 490 15.63 -1.73 -20.85
C LEU A 490 16.48 -2.05 -19.63
N THR A 491 16.81 -3.33 -19.44
CA THR A 491 17.69 -3.79 -18.37
C THR A 491 18.96 -4.35 -18.97
N LEU A 492 20.10 -3.77 -18.57
CA LEU A 492 21.42 -4.24 -18.98
C LEU A 492 22.01 -5.10 -17.85
N VAL A 493 22.35 -6.35 -18.17
CA VAL A 493 22.93 -7.30 -17.22
C VAL A 493 24.25 -7.83 -17.75
N ASN A 494 25.16 -8.20 -16.85
CA ASN A 494 26.41 -8.87 -17.21
C ASN A 494 26.85 -9.88 -16.15
N SER A 495 28.05 -10.43 -16.33
CA SER A 495 28.59 -11.45 -15.42
C SER A 495 28.73 -11.02 -13.94
N ALA A 496 28.75 -9.72 -13.64
CA ALA A 496 28.79 -9.21 -12.27
C ALA A 496 27.48 -9.46 -11.50
N ASP A 497 26.34 -9.50 -12.21
CA ASP A 497 24.99 -9.60 -11.63
C ASP A 497 24.57 -11.05 -11.35
N ARG A 498 25.51 -11.99 -11.53
CA ARG A 498 25.28 -13.44 -11.54
C ARG A 498 24.60 -14.02 -10.30
N LEU A 499 24.67 -13.33 -9.16
CA LEU A 499 24.05 -13.78 -7.91
C LEU A 499 22.52 -13.72 -7.97
N LEU A 500 21.96 -12.78 -8.76
CA LEU A 500 20.52 -12.53 -8.85
C LEU A 500 19.89 -13.17 -10.09
N PHE A 501 20.68 -13.79 -10.96
CA PHE A 501 20.19 -14.40 -12.21
C PHE A 501 19.14 -15.47 -12.00
N ARG A 502 19.19 -16.24 -10.91
CA ARG A 502 18.18 -17.28 -10.65
C ARG A 502 16.81 -16.67 -10.35
N GLU A 503 16.79 -15.65 -9.48
CA GLU A 503 15.58 -14.90 -9.14
C GLU A 503 15.05 -14.13 -10.35
N LEU A 504 15.93 -13.42 -11.05
CA LEU A 504 15.59 -12.66 -12.25
C LEU A 504 15.05 -13.57 -13.38
N ALA A 505 15.72 -14.70 -13.68
CA ALA A 505 15.27 -15.61 -14.74
C ALA A 505 13.91 -16.25 -14.40
N SER A 506 13.66 -16.57 -13.13
CA SER A 506 12.35 -17.06 -12.68
C SER A 506 11.26 -16.02 -12.94
N MET A 507 11.53 -14.77 -12.56
CA MET A 507 10.60 -13.66 -12.70
C MET A 507 10.33 -13.30 -14.17
N LEU A 508 11.36 -13.26 -15.02
CA LEU A 508 11.22 -12.99 -16.45
C LEU A 508 10.38 -14.07 -17.15
N ARG A 509 10.56 -15.35 -16.78
CA ARG A 509 9.74 -16.45 -17.32
C ARG A 509 8.27 -16.33 -16.93
N GLN A 510 8.00 -16.00 -15.66
CA GLN A 510 6.62 -15.77 -15.20
C GLN A 510 5.95 -14.64 -15.97
N ALA A 511 6.70 -13.60 -16.34
CA ALA A 511 6.22 -12.46 -17.12
C ALA A 511 6.30 -12.66 -18.65
N ASN A 512 6.62 -13.86 -19.16
CA ASN A 512 6.84 -14.14 -20.59
C ASN A 512 7.85 -13.22 -21.29
N VAL A 513 8.88 -12.78 -20.55
CA VAL A 513 9.97 -11.94 -21.07
C VAL A 513 11.15 -12.82 -21.51
N SER A 514 11.72 -12.51 -22.67
CA SER A 514 12.93 -13.16 -23.19
C SER A 514 14.10 -13.08 -22.21
N VAL A 515 14.65 -14.23 -21.84
CA VAL A 515 15.86 -14.34 -20.99
C VAL A 515 17.10 -14.51 -21.87
N PRO A 516 18.16 -13.69 -21.71
CA PRO A 516 19.42 -13.85 -22.44
C PRO A 516 20.04 -15.25 -22.27
N ARG A 517 20.58 -15.82 -23.36
CA ARG A 517 21.15 -17.17 -23.37
C ARG A 517 22.36 -17.29 -22.45
N GLU A 518 23.14 -16.22 -22.37
CA GLU A 518 24.32 -16.05 -21.53
C GLU A 518 23.96 -16.17 -20.05
N MET A 519 22.77 -15.69 -19.65
CA MET A 519 22.27 -15.83 -18.29
C MET A 519 22.01 -17.30 -17.94
N TYR A 520 21.38 -18.07 -18.84
CA TYR A 520 21.20 -19.51 -18.64
C TYR A 520 22.52 -20.25 -18.56
N HIS A 521 23.50 -19.88 -19.39
CA HIS A 521 24.82 -20.47 -19.34
C HIS A 521 25.51 -20.18 -17.99
N SER A 522 25.44 -18.93 -17.51
CA SER A 522 25.96 -18.55 -16.19
C SER A 522 25.34 -19.34 -15.04
N ILE A 523 24.01 -19.52 -15.05
CA ILE A 523 23.30 -20.33 -14.05
C ILE A 523 23.78 -21.79 -14.08
N ARG A 524 23.88 -22.39 -15.27
CA ARG A 524 24.38 -23.77 -15.43
C ARG A 524 25.81 -23.94 -14.94
N LEU A 525 26.68 -22.97 -15.24
CA LEU A 525 28.07 -22.99 -14.77
C LEU A 525 28.16 -22.89 -13.24
N GLN A 526 27.28 -22.10 -12.61
CA GLN A 526 27.21 -22.04 -11.15
C GLN A 526 26.73 -23.37 -10.56
N ASP A 527 25.70 -23.99 -11.13
CA ASP A 527 25.21 -25.29 -10.67
C ASP A 527 26.28 -26.38 -10.84
N ALA A 528 27.02 -26.38 -11.96
CA ALA A 528 28.13 -27.29 -12.19
C ALA A 528 29.26 -27.10 -11.16
N LYS A 529 29.64 -25.84 -10.87
CA LYS A 529 30.65 -25.52 -9.84
C LYS A 529 30.19 -25.93 -8.45
N LYS A 530 28.93 -25.69 -8.09
CA LYS A 530 28.35 -26.12 -6.81
C LYS A 530 28.37 -27.65 -6.67
N ARG A 531 27.98 -28.38 -7.72
CA ARG A 531 28.03 -29.85 -7.74
C ARG A 531 29.45 -30.38 -7.62
N ALA A 532 30.40 -29.79 -8.34
CA ALA A 532 31.82 -30.16 -8.23
C ALA A 532 32.34 -29.95 -6.81
N TYR A 533 32.06 -28.79 -6.21
CA TYR A 533 32.42 -28.48 -4.82
C TYR A 533 31.79 -29.45 -3.81
N SER A 534 30.49 -29.76 -3.97
CA SER A 534 29.82 -30.76 -3.13
C SER A 534 30.42 -32.16 -3.29
N ASN A 535 30.77 -32.57 -4.51
CA ASN A 535 31.43 -33.85 -4.76
C ASN A 535 32.82 -33.90 -4.13
N ASP A 536 33.59 -32.83 -4.20
CA ASP A 536 34.92 -32.75 -3.58
C ASP A 536 34.84 -32.87 -2.05
N ILE A 537 33.83 -32.25 -1.42
CA ILE A 537 33.56 -32.40 0.03
C ILE A 537 33.26 -33.86 0.36
N VAL A 538 32.35 -34.50 -0.38
CA VAL A 538 31.97 -35.91 -0.15
C VAL A 538 33.17 -36.84 -0.33
N ILE A 539 34.03 -36.57 -1.31
CA ILE A 539 35.26 -37.33 -1.55
C ILE A 539 36.26 -37.14 -0.40
N ASP A 540 36.46 -35.91 0.09
CA ASP A 540 37.37 -35.65 1.21
C ASP A 540 36.88 -36.28 2.52
N GLU A 541 35.59 -36.19 2.78
CA GLU A 541 34.95 -36.83 3.94
C GLU A 541 35.04 -38.36 3.85
N SER A 542 34.85 -38.94 2.67
CA SER A 542 35.05 -40.37 2.41
C SER A 542 36.51 -40.80 2.61
N LYS A 543 37.49 -40.00 2.14
CA LYS A 543 38.92 -40.24 2.36
C LYS A 543 39.31 -40.11 3.84
N ARG A 544 38.68 -39.20 4.58
CA ARG A 544 38.86 -39.05 6.03
C ARG A 544 38.30 -40.24 6.79
N ALA A 545 37.08 -40.68 6.47
CA ALA A 545 36.47 -41.88 7.03
C ALA A 545 37.30 -43.14 6.74
N PHE A 546 37.83 -43.27 5.53
CA PHE A 546 38.74 -44.37 5.16
C PHE A 546 40.04 -44.35 5.99
N ARG A 547 40.66 -43.18 6.19
CA ARG A 547 41.86 -43.03 7.04
C ARG A 547 41.58 -43.44 8.49
N ILE A 548 40.46 -43.00 9.05
CA ILE A 548 40.05 -43.36 10.43
C ILE A 548 39.82 -44.87 10.54
N ARG A 549 39.10 -45.47 9.58
CA ARG A 549 38.86 -46.92 9.55
C ARG A 549 40.17 -47.70 9.43
N LYS A 550 41.11 -47.25 8.58
CA LYS A 550 42.43 -47.89 8.45
C LYS A 550 43.22 -47.83 9.76
N GLN A 551 43.26 -46.67 10.44
CA GLN A 551 43.90 -46.55 11.75
C GLN A 551 43.28 -47.45 12.82
N MET A 552 41.95 -47.60 12.81
CA MET A 552 41.26 -48.52 13.72
C MET A 552 41.61 -49.99 13.46
N ILE A 553 41.75 -50.39 12.19
CA ILE A 553 42.15 -51.76 11.79
C ILE A 553 43.61 -52.02 12.16
N ASP A 554 44.50 -51.09 11.87
CA ASP A 554 45.92 -51.20 12.21
C ASP A 554 46.12 -51.24 13.75
N GLY A 555 45.30 -50.48 14.50
CA GLY A 555 45.28 -50.52 15.96
C GLY A 555 44.73 -51.81 16.56
N THR A 556 43.74 -52.46 15.93
CA THR A 556 43.21 -53.76 16.39
C THR A 556 44.18 -54.91 16.14
N SER A 557 45.02 -54.82 15.10
CA SER A 557 46.10 -55.80 14.88
C SER A 557 47.16 -55.78 15.99
N SER A 558 47.40 -54.61 16.61
CA SER A 558 48.28 -54.47 17.77
C SER A 558 47.70 -55.16 19.01
N VAL A 559 46.42 -54.90 19.30
CA VAL A 559 45.72 -55.46 20.47
C VAL A 559 45.56 -56.99 20.37
N ALA A 560 45.33 -57.52 19.16
CA ALA A 560 45.26 -58.97 18.94
C ALA A 560 46.59 -59.70 19.21
N SER A 561 47.72 -59.01 19.03
CA SER A 561 49.06 -59.55 19.32
C SER A 561 49.33 -59.55 20.83
N GLU A 562 48.98 -58.47 21.53
CA GLU A 562 49.09 -58.37 22.99
C GLU A 562 48.20 -59.39 23.74
N TRP A 563 46.98 -59.64 23.24
CA TRP A 563 46.08 -60.65 23.81
C TRP A 563 46.62 -62.08 23.65
N LYS A 564 47.29 -62.40 22.54
CA LYS A 564 47.96 -63.70 22.35
C LYS A 564 49.14 -63.87 23.32
N GLU A 565 49.92 -62.82 23.55
CA GLU A 565 51.00 -62.84 24.54
C GLU A 565 50.48 -62.98 25.97
N TRP A 566 49.42 -62.25 26.33
CA TRP A 566 48.79 -62.36 27.65
C TRP A 566 48.24 -63.76 27.92
N ASN A 567 47.58 -64.39 26.93
CA ASN A 567 47.03 -65.73 27.08
C ASN A 567 48.14 -66.80 27.23
N ASN A 568 49.25 -66.62 26.50
CA ASN A 568 50.44 -67.46 26.67
C ASN A 568 51.05 -67.32 28.08
N GLN A 569 51.10 -66.11 28.64
CA GLN A 569 51.58 -65.87 30.00
C GLN A 569 50.64 -66.45 31.08
N GLN A 570 49.32 -66.40 30.88
CA GLN A 570 48.34 -67.02 31.77
C GLN A 570 48.42 -68.56 31.75
N SER A 571 48.62 -69.17 30.57
CA SER A 571 48.85 -70.63 30.48
C SER A 571 50.11 -71.08 31.23
N ARG A 572 51.18 -70.26 31.19
CA ARG A 572 52.43 -70.50 31.92
C ARG A 572 52.27 -70.32 33.44
N LYS A 573 51.40 -69.42 33.91
CA LYS A 573 51.08 -69.25 35.34
C LYS A 573 50.17 -70.37 35.89
N ARG A 574 49.22 -70.87 35.09
CA ARG A 574 48.37 -72.02 35.48
C ARG A 574 49.14 -73.34 35.58
N ARG A 575 50.26 -73.50 34.84
CA ARG A 575 51.17 -74.64 35.00
C ARG A 575 52.11 -74.57 36.21
N LYS A 576 52.19 -73.43 36.91
CA LYS A 576 53.07 -73.22 38.08
C LYS A 576 52.35 -73.21 39.45
N THR A 577 51.03 -73.39 39.47
CA THR A 577 50.21 -73.36 40.70
C THR A 577 49.43 -74.66 40.93
N GLY A 578 49.77 -75.71 40.19
CA GLY A 578 49.33 -77.08 40.42
C GLY A 578 50.54 -78.01 40.43
N SER A 579 51.34 -77.93 41.49
CA SER A 579 52.23 -78.98 41.97
C SER A 579 52.65 -78.72 43.41
#